data_AF-A0A9P0D168-F1
#
_entry.id   AF-A0A9P0D168-F1
#
_cell.length_a   1.000
_cell.length_b   1.000
_cell.length_c   1.000
_cell.angle_alpha   90.00
_cell.angle_beta   90.00
_cell.angle_gamma   90.00
#
_symmetry.space_group_name_H-M   'P 1'
#
loop_
_entity.id
_entity.type
_entity.pdbx_description
1 polymer ?
#
loop_
_entity_poly.entity_id
_entity_poly.type
_entity_poly.pdbx_seq_one_letter_code
_entity_poly.pdbx_strand_id
1 'polypeptide(L)'
;MNKLYCQLLMLSLCLCPVFSQFNCFDCTGGPLTNCGSILSRDLTSSCRTQCYEAYIEYQNGALPLIQRRCWEKPRNSNASSYCEWFRSSQVPINTNARMISCRSCKTDRCNGNKSIGRRVVVPAPSRCS
;
A
#
# COMPACT_ATOMS: atom_id res chain seq x y z
N MET A 1 28.45 -24.30 -43.36
CA MET A 1 27.32 -24.58 -42.45
C MET A 1 27.63 -24.18 -41.00
N ASN A 2 28.05 -22.94 -40.69
CA ASN A 2 28.49 -22.56 -39.32
C ASN A 2 28.12 -21.12 -38.89
N LYS A 3 27.02 -20.54 -39.41
CA LYS A 3 26.56 -19.20 -38.99
C LYS A 3 25.13 -19.14 -38.45
N LEU A 4 24.33 -20.20 -38.62
CA LEU A 4 22.93 -20.22 -38.16
C LEU A 4 22.76 -20.61 -36.68
N TYR A 5 23.71 -21.33 -36.08
CA TYR A 5 23.58 -21.79 -34.69
C TYR A 5 23.85 -20.70 -33.63
N CYS A 6 24.53 -19.62 -33.99
CA CYS A 6 24.87 -18.56 -33.03
C CYS A 6 23.74 -17.54 -32.81
N GLN A 7 22.77 -17.45 -33.74
CA GLN A 7 21.65 -16.51 -33.62
C GLN A 7 20.43 -17.07 -32.87
N LEU A 8 20.28 -18.40 -32.82
CA LEU A 8 19.16 -19.05 -32.10
C LEU A 8 19.38 -19.16 -30.58
N LEU A 9 20.61 -19.02 -30.08
CA LEU A 9 20.94 -19.12 -28.66
C LEU A 9 20.80 -17.80 -27.88
N MET A 10 20.64 -16.67 -28.57
CA MET A 10 20.49 -15.35 -27.94
C MET A 10 19.02 -14.92 -27.75
N LEU A 11 18.05 -15.67 -28.29
CA LEU A 11 16.62 -15.37 -28.13
C LEU A 11 15.98 -16.02 -26.89
N SER A 12 16.70 -16.84 -26.12
CA SER A 12 16.19 -17.54 -24.93
C SER A 12 16.49 -16.83 -23.61
N LEU A 13 17.18 -15.68 -23.63
CA LEU A 13 17.56 -14.96 -22.43
C LEU A 13 16.48 -13.93 -22.03
N CYS A 14 15.85 -14.22 -20.89
CA CYS A 14 15.19 -13.27 -20.00
C CYS A 14 13.73 -12.88 -20.29
N LEU A 15 12.85 -13.88 -20.38
CA LEU A 15 11.47 -13.73 -19.86
C LEU A 15 11.42 -14.15 -18.39
N CYS A 16 12.27 -13.57 -17.54
CA CYS A 16 11.98 -13.59 -16.11
C CYS A 16 10.87 -12.56 -15.90
N PRO A 17 9.65 -12.93 -15.48
CA PRO A 17 8.73 -11.94 -14.94
C PRO A 17 9.47 -11.31 -13.76
N VAL A 18 9.95 -10.08 -13.93
CA VAL A 18 10.45 -9.26 -12.84
C VAL A 18 9.22 -8.98 -11.99
N PHE A 19 8.91 -9.89 -11.07
CA PHE A 19 7.95 -9.62 -10.01
C PHE A 19 8.53 -8.46 -9.23
N SER A 20 8.07 -7.24 -9.54
CA SER A 20 8.53 -6.03 -8.90
C SER A 20 8.19 -6.16 -7.42
N GLN A 21 9.21 -6.45 -6.63
CA GLN A 21 9.12 -6.56 -5.19
C GLN A 21 9.41 -5.17 -4.61
N PHE A 22 8.51 -4.68 -3.78
CA PHE A 22 8.62 -3.38 -3.12
C PHE A 22 8.26 -3.54 -1.65
N ASN A 23 8.66 -2.60 -0.80
CA ASN A 23 8.36 -2.67 0.62
C ASN A 23 7.08 -1.91 0.93
N CYS A 24 6.36 -2.34 1.96
CA CYS A 24 5.27 -1.60 2.57
C CYS A 24 5.65 -1.29 4.01
N PHE A 25 5.21 -0.15 4.56
CA PHE A 25 5.19 -0.02 6.01
C PHE A 25 4.24 -1.06 6.59
N ASP A 26 4.66 -1.72 7.66
CA ASP A 26 3.91 -2.75 8.38
C ASP A 26 3.70 -2.33 9.82
N CYS A 27 2.48 -1.91 10.14
CA CYS A 27 2.13 -1.52 11.49
C CYS A 27 0.63 -1.63 11.76
N THR A 28 0.28 -1.73 13.04
CA THR A 28 -1.09 -1.60 13.53
C THR A 28 -1.06 -0.85 14.85
N GLY A 29 -1.85 0.23 14.96
CA GLY A 29 -1.87 1.04 16.17
C GLY A 29 -2.78 2.25 16.04
N GLY A 30 -2.93 3.01 17.13
CA GLY A 30 -3.74 4.22 17.12
C GLY A 30 -3.11 5.40 16.35
N PRO A 31 -3.86 6.49 16.13
CA PRO A 31 -3.41 7.64 15.33
C PRO A 31 -2.25 8.43 15.95
N LEU A 32 -2.05 8.27 17.27
CA LEU A 32 -0.99 8.93 18.04
C LEU A 32 0.24 8.03 18.25
N THR A 33 0.25 6.83 17.68
CA THR A 33 1.37 5.88 17.79
C THR A 33 2.39 6.08 16.66
N ASN A 34 3.51 5.35 16.70
CA ASN A 34 4.48 5.33 15.61
C ASN A 34 3.84 4.95 14.27
N CYS A 35 2.84 4.06 14.29
CA CYS A 35 2.04 3.76 13.11
C CYS A 35 1.36 5.04 12.61
N GLY A 36 0.70 5.79 13.48
CA GLY A 36 0.07 7.06 13.12
C GLY A 36 1.03 8.06 12.48
N SER A 37 2.24 8.22 12.99
CA SER A 37 3.21 9.24 12.58
C SER A 37 4.03 8.88 11.34
N ILE A 38 4.30 7.60 11.11
CA ILE A 38 5.29 7.09 10.14
C ILE A 38 6.68 7.66 10.42
N LEU A 39 7.46 6.95 11.23
CA LEU A 39 8.84 7.28 11.56
C LEU A 39 9.80 6.50 10.64
N SER A 40 10.97 7.08 10.35
CA SER A 40 12.00 6.49 9.48
C SER A 40 12.58 5.15 9.96
N ARG A 41 12.22 4.70 11.18
CA ARG A 41 12.60 3.42 11.78
C ARG A 41 11.45 2.39 11.79
N ASP A 42 10.32 2.71 11.19
CA ASP A 42 9.16 1.83 11.22
C ASP A 42 9.40 0.54 10.43
N LEU A 43 8.81 -0.54 10.93
CA LEU A 43 8.92 -1.86 10.34
C LEU A 43 8.36 -1.85 8.92
N THR A 44 9.09 -2.50 8.01
CA THR A 44 8.65 -2.69 6.63
C THR A 44 8.58 -4.16 6.28
N SER A 45 7.53 -4.55 5.54
CA SER A 45 7.36 -5.88 4.98
C SER A 45 7.59 -5.88 3.47
N SER A 46 8.25 -6.90 2.95
CA SER A 46 8.38 -7.07 1.50
C SER A 46 7.04 -7.49 0.87
N CYS A 47 6.71 -6.91 -0.28
CA CYS A 47 5.40 -7.04 -0.92
C CYS A 47 5.53 -7.27 -2.43
N ARG A 48 4.62 -8.08 -2.97
CA ARG A 48 4.54 -8.40 -4.41
C ARG A 48 3.21 -7.98 -5.05
N THR A 49 2.27 -7.49 -4.25
CA THR A 49 0.88 -7.27 -4.62
C THR A 49 0.53 -5.80 -4.54
N GLN A 50 0.26 -5.28 -3.35
CA GLN A 50 0.02 -3.87 -3.05
C GLN A 50 0.13 -3.59 -1.56
N CYS A 51 0.55 -2.39 -1.22
CA CYS A 51 0.43 -1.86 0.12
C CYS A 51 -0.96 -1.28 0.33
N TYR A 52 -1.43 -1.26 1.58
CA TYR A 52 -2.58 -0.47 1.98
C TYR A 52 -2.32 0.34 3.24
N GLU A 53 -3.12 1.38 3.44
CA GLU A 53 -3.34 2.07 4.70
C GLU A 53 -4.85 2.13 4.93
N ALA A 54 -5.31 1.63 6.07
CA ALA A 54 -6.71 1.59 6.45
C ALA A 54 -6.91 2.19 7.84
N TYR A 55 -7.92 3.04 8.00
CA TYR A 55 -8.39 3.57 9.27
C TYR A 55 -9.68 2.83 9.61
N ILE A 56 -9.66 2.04 10.67
CA ILE A 56 -10.74 1.15 11.06
C ILE A 56 -11.16 1.50 12.48
N GLU A 57 -12.41 1.88 12.63
CA GLU A 57 -13.07 2.10 13.90
C GLU A 57 -13.63 0.78 14.39
N TYR A 58 -13.24 0.36 15.58
CA TYR A 58 -13.86 -0.74 16.31
C TYR A 58 -14.70 -0.13 17.43
N GLN A 59 -15.84 -0.74 17.75
CA GLN A 59 -16.90 -0.31 18.70
C GLN A 59 -16.66 0.91 19.64
N ASN A 60 -17.74 1.70 19.84
CA ASN A 60 -18.02 2.53 21.02
C ASN A 60 -17.00 3.65 21.37
N GLY A 61 -16.64 4.50 20.41
CA GLY A 61 -15.88 5.73 20.70
C GLY A 61 -14.39 5.53 20.95
N ALA A 62 -13.87 4.33 20.73
CA ALA A 62 -12.43 4.10 20.66
C ALA A 62 -11.81 4.86 19.48
N LEU A 63 -10.59 5.36 19.66
CA LEU A 63 -9.85 5.99 18.57
C LEU A 63 -9.66 5.00 17.41
N PRO A 64 -9.81 5.42 16.14
CA PRO A 64 -9.63 4.55 15.00
C PRO A 64 -8.25 3.92 14.98
N LEU A 65 -8.18 2.61 14.71
CA LEU A 65 -6.91 1.93 14.45
C LEU A 65 -6.46 2.21 13.02
N ILE A 66 -5.17 2.47 12.88
CA ILE A 66 -4.50 2.56 11.59
C ILE A 66 -3.81 1.23 11.35
N GLN A 67 -4.07 0.64 10.19
CA GLN A 67 -3.38 -0.55 9.70
C GLN A 67 -2.66 -0.20 8.40
N ARG A 68 -1.38 -0.53 8.34
CA ARG A 68 -0.57 -0.44 7.12
C ARG A 68 0.11 -1.76 6.92
N ARG A 69 -0.11 -2.43 5.79
CA ARG A 69 0.55 -3.72 5.48
C ARG A 69 0.66 -3.92 3.98
N CYS A 70 1.43 -4.93 3.59
CA CYS A 70 1.22 -5.61 2.31
C CYS A 70 -0.12 -6.37 2.35
N TRP A 71 -0.93 -6.26 1.30
CA TRP A 71 -2.15 -7.05 1.18
C TRP A 71 -1.93 -8.30 0.36
N GLU A 72 -2.20 -9.44 0.96
CA GLU A 72 -2.30 -10.70 0.25
C GLU A 72 -3.77 -11.05 0.04
N LYS A 73 -4.15 -11.25 -1.23
CA LYS A 73 -5.53 -11.61 -1.58
C LYS A 73 -5.85 -13.00 -1.00
N PRO A 74 -6.89 -13.15 -0.17
CA PRO A 74 -7.32 -14.46 0.29
C PRO A 74 -7.73 -15.35 -0.88
N ARG A 75 -7.43 -16.66 -0.80
CA ARG A 75 -7.70 -17.63 -1.90
C ARG A 75 -9.15 -17.61 -2.37
N ASN A 76 -10.09 -17.42 -1.46
CA ASN A 76 -11.54 -17.46 -1.72
C ASN A 76 -12.13 -16.06 -1.95
N SER A 77 -11.33 -15.08 -2.33
CA SER A 77 -11.79 -13.71 -2.58
C SER A 77 -11.50 -13.26 -4.01
N ASN A 78 -12.52 -12.65 -4.62
CA ASN A 78 -12.43 -11.96 -5.90
C ASN A 78 -12.07 -10.47 -5.76
N ALA A 79 -11.90 -9.98 -4.53
CA ALA A 79 -11.56 -8.58 -4.30
C ALA A 79 -10.23 -8.22 -4.98
N SER A 80 -10.15 -7.01 -5.52
CA SER A 80 -8.96 -6.45 -6.15
C SER A 80 -8.04 -5.72 -5.16
N SER A 81 -8.55 -5.41 -3.95
CA SER A 81 -7.80 -4.75 -2.88
C SER A 81 -8.26 -5.12 -1.48
N TYR A 82 -7.43 -4.83 -0.48
CA TYR A 82 -7.83 -4.93 0.93
C TYR A 82 -9.08 -4.10 1.22
N CYS A 83 -9.15 -2.89 0.66
CA CYS A 83 -10.27 -1.98 0.88
C CYS A 83 -11.60 -2.54 0.36
N GLU A 84 -11.56 -3.26 -0.76
CA GLU A 84 -12.74 -3.95 -1.32
C GLU A 84 -13.05 -5.22 -0.54
N TRP A 85 -12.02 -6.02 -0.22
CA TRP A 85 -12.16 -7.24 0.54
C TRP A 85 -12.78 -6.97 1.92
N PHE A 86 -12.29 -5.98 2.67
CA PHE A 86 -12.79 -5.68 4.00
C PHE A 86 -14.28 -5.36 3.97
N ARG A 87 -14.71 -4.50 3.03
CA ARG A 87 -16.12 -4.09 2.87
C ARG A 87 -17.06 -5.23 2.49
N SER A 88 -16.56 -6.21 1.73
CA SER A 88 -17.36 -7.35 1.24
C SER A 88 -17.24 -8.60 2.13
N SER A 89 -16.26 -8.65 3.02
CA SER A 89 -16.05 -9.74 3.96
C SER A 89 -17.00 -9.66 5.16
N GLN A 90 -17.01 -10.71 6.00
CA GLN A 90 -17.72 -10.69 7.28
C GLN A 90 -16.93 -10.07 8.43
N VAL A 91 -15.73 -9.54 8.17
CA VAL A 91 -14.93 -8.87 9.21
C VAL A 91 -15.69 -7.68 9.83
N PRO A 92 -16.28 -6.74 9.06
CA PRO A 92 -17.02 -5.61 9.62
C PRO A 92 -18.16 -6.05 10.53
N ILE A 93 -18.90 -7.09 10.13
CA ILE A 93 -20.06 -7.60 10.88
C ILE A 93 -19.60 -8.30 12.16
N ASN A 94 -18.66 -9.25 12.04
CA ASN A 94 -18.20 -10.08 13.15
C ASN A 94 -17.46 -9.26 14.23
N THR A 95 -16.84 -8.15 13.84
CA THR A 95 -16.05 -7.30 14.75
C THR A 95 -16.74 -5.98 15.08
N ASN A 96 -17.93 -5.73 14.51
CA ASN A 96 -18.61 -4.43 14.55
C ASN A 96 -17.63 -3.28 14.23
N ALA A 97 -16.90 -3.46 13.13
CA ALA A 97 -15.87 -2.54 12.69
C ALA A 97 -16.34 -1.75 11.47
N ARG A 98 -15.97 -0.47 11.43
CA ARG A 98 -16.27 0.44 10.34
C ARG A 98 -14.98 0.99 9.75
N MET A 99 -14.79 0.79 8.45
CA MET A 99 -13.66 1.38 7.73
C MET A 99 -13.98 2.85 7.44
N ILE A 100 -13.25 3.76 8.08
CA ILE A 100 -13.38 5.21 7.89
C ILE A 100 -12.73 5.63 6.58
N SER A 101 -11.51 5.16 6.34
CA SER A 101 -10.78 5.42 5.10
C SER A 101 -9.87 4.25 4.76
N CYS A 102 -9.62 4.05 3.48
CA CYS A 102 -8.69 3.03 3.03
C CYS A 102 -8.12 3.43 1.67
N ARG A 103 -6.80 3.31 1.54
CA ARG A 103 -6.06 3.53 0.30
C ARG A 103 -5.16 2.34 0.03
N SER A 104 -4.97 2.04 -1.24
CA SER A 104 -4.01 1.01 -1.71
C SER A 104 -3.07 1.60 -2.75
N CYS A 105 -1.85 1.09 -2.86
CA CYS A 105 -0.82 1.58 -3.77
C CYS A 105 0.24 0.50 -4.07
N LYS A 106 0.99 0.65 -5.17
CA LYS A 106 1.91 -0.36 -5.70
C LYS A 106 3.34 0.18 -5.96
N THR A 107 3.88 0.92 -5.01
CA THR A 107 5.26 1.44 -5.06
C THR A 107 5.92 1.33 -3.69
N ASP A 108 7.25 1.43 -3.64
CA ASP A 108 8.00 1.27 -2.39
C ASP A 108 7.54 2.27 -1.33
N ARG A 109 7.14 1.73 -0.17
CA ARG A 109 6.71 2.42 1.06
C ARG A 109 5.58 3.43 0.83
N CYS A 110 4.78 3.23 -0.21
CA CYS A 110 3.76 4.18 -0.65
C CYS A 110 2.63 4.40 0.37
N ASN A 111 2.36 3.40 1.22
CA ASN A 111 1.36 3.47 2.28
C ASN A 111 1.81 4.31 3.49
N GLY A 112 3.01 4.90 3.47
CA GLY A 112 3.46 5.86 4.48
C GLY A 112 3.35 7.32 4.03
N ASN A 113 3.12 7.57 2.73
CA ASN A 113 3.06 8.94 2.22
C ASN A 113 1.76 9.59 2.69
N LYS A 114 1.82 10.38 3.77
CA LYS A 114 0.72 11.27 4.13
C LYS A 114 0.75 12.42 3.14
N SER A 115 -0.17 12.44 2.18
CA SER A 115 -0.51 13.67 1.46
C SER A 115 -1.30 14.63 2.36
N ILE A 116 -0.93 14.75 3.63
CA ILE A 116 -1.35 15.79 4.56
C ILE A 116 -0.13 16.69 4.70
N GLY A 117 -0.03 17.71 3.85
CA GLY A 117 1.02 18.72 3.96
C GLY A 117 2.04 18.83 2.81
N ARG A 118 1.69 18.51 1.55
CA ARG A 118 2.23 19.39 0.51
C ARG A 118 1.64 20.76 0.82
N ARG A 119 2.43 21.67 1.39
CA ARG A 119 2.16 23.11 1.25
C ARG A 119 1.76 23.29 -0.20
N VAL A 120 0.52 23.69 -0.44
CA VAL A 120 0.22 24.47 -1.63
C VAL A 120 1.19 25.64 -1.51
N VAL A 121 2.28 25.61 -2.27
CA VAL A 121 3.08 26.78 -2.49
C VAL A 121 2.16 27.67 -3.31
N VAL A 122 1.36 28.49 -2.61
CA VAL A 122 0.64 29.58 -3.24
C VAL A 122 1.74 30.47 -3.81
N PRO A 123 1.85 30.64 -5.14
CA PRO A 123 2.81 31.57 -5.70
C PRO A 123 2.57 32.94 -5.05
N ALA A 124 3.63 33.58 -4.56
CA ALA A 124 3.53 34.93 -4.06
C ALA A 124 2.88 35.81 -5.15
N PRO A 125 1.93 36.70 -4.81
CA PRO A 125 1.36 37.59 -5.81
C PRO A 125 2.49 38.42 -6.41
N SER A 126 2.68 38.28 -7.72
CA SER A 126 3.57 39.14 -8.49
C SER A 126 3.09 40.57 -8.30
N ARG A 127 3.87 41.38 -7.56
CA ARG A 127 3.70 42.83 -7.59
C ARG A 127 4.08 43.26 -9.00
N CYS A 128 3.09 43.59 -9.82
CA CYS A 128 3.31 44.42 -10.98
C CYS A 128 3.88 45.75 -10.47
N SER A 129 5.12 46.03 -10.84
CA SER A 129 5.72 47.37 -10.75
C SER A 129 5.53 48.05 -12.09
#